data_AF-A0A7Y5NGD9-F1
#
_entry.id   AF-A0A7Y5NGD9-F1
#
_cell.length_a   1.000
_cell.length_b   1.000
_cell.length_c   1.000
_cell.angle_alpha   90.00
_cell.angle_beta   90.00
_cell.angle_gamma   90.00
#
_symmetry.space_group_name_H-M   'P 1'
#
loop_
_entity.id
_entity.type
_entity.pdbx_description
1 polymer ?
#
loop_
_entity_poly.entity_id
_entity_poly.type
_entity_poly.pdbx_seq_one_letter_code
_entity_poly.pdbx_strand_id
1 'polypeptide(L)'
;MRKTLTAVLVLCVAMGAFAADKSMKKVKRVPAVGPSYAGAVNAAAVGKNAQAAARVGPGLVLMETTYDFMTNNSMGRHVHNYGDGSISVVRTGSEGAIGTWPDRGSFFSFRDIGANFSLPLSKVETNRVGWGNLSALTTGENVIVAHGGLQVNVDALKGFGIWTSNITGNFPTGSDPTWPRIVADGADVLHIVVTHSTFVPFTDVGSQIPVYGRSTDKGITWEFRFLFQPPGAAPGDRPDTTNGLWIGGGDADAYSIAAFGNKVGVAAFASYDAGFNSNEIMFAESSDNGATWT
;
A
#
# COMPACT_ATOMS: atom_id res chain seq x y z
N MET A 1 -22.21 6.93 -54.10
CA MET A 1 -21.09 6.40 -53.30
C MET A 1 -20.01 7.44 -52.94
N ARG A 2 -19.59 8.35 -53.82
CA ARG A 2 -18.57 9.37 -53.47
C ARG A 2 -18.98 10.36 -52.37
N LYS A 3 -20.24 10.78 -52.32
CA LYS A 3 -20.73 11.78 -51.32
C LYS A 3 -20.84 11.20 -49.90
N THR A 4 -21.02 9.89 -49.76
CA THR A 4 -21.11 9.19 -48.46
C THR A 4 -19.73 8.95 -47.86
N LEU A 5 -18.70 8.70 -48.68
CA LEU A 5 -17.32 8.52 -48.20
C LEU A 5 -16.73 9.84 -47.66
N THR A 6 -17.04 10.98 -48.29
CA THR A 6 -16.57 12.29 -47.83
C THR A 6 -17.18 12.69 -46.49
N ALA A 7 -18.45 12.34 -46.24
CA ALA A 7 -19.10 12.62 -44.96
C ALA A 7 -18.52 11.82 -43.79
N VAL A 8 -18.16 10.54 -44.01
CA VAL A 8 -17.54 9.70 -42.99
C VAL A 8 -16.10 10.15 -42.69
N LEU A 9 -15.34 10.55 -43.72
CA LEU A 9 -13.96 11.04 -43.52
C LEU A 9 -13.92 12.36 -42.74
N VAL A 10 -14.86 13.28 -42.98
CA VAL A 10 -14.96 14.55 -42.24
C VAL A 10 -15.37 14.32 -40.78
N LEU A 11 -16.22 13.33 -40.50
CA LEU A 11 -16.60 12.98 -39.13
C LEU A 11 -15.45 12.35 -38.35
N CYS A 12 -14.63 11.50 -38.99
CA CYS A 12 -13.44 10.91 -38.36
C CYS A 12 -12.32 11.93 -38.08
N VAL A 13 -12.15 12.93 -38.93
CA VAL A 13 -11.16 14.01 -38.70
C VAL A 13 -11.66 14.99 -37.61
N ALA A 14 -12.96 15.28 -37.55
CA ALA A 14 -13.54 16.11 -36.50
C ALA A 14 -13.46 15.44 -35.10
N MET A 15 -13.60 14.11 -35.02
CA MET A 15 -13.45 13.37 -33.76
C MET A 15 -11.99 13.25 -33.27
N GLY A 16 -11.00 13.37 -34.18
CA GLY A 16 -9.58 13.42 -33.80
C GLY A 16 -9.15 14.75 -33.18
N ALA A 17 -9.87 15.85 -33.43
CA ALA A 17 -9.53 17.18 -32.93
C ALA A 17 -10.02 17.46 -31.50
N PHE A 18 -10.92 16.63 -30.95
CA PHE A 18 -11.40 16.74 -29.56
C PHE A 18 -10.76 15.72 -28.60
N ALA A 19 -9.88 14.85 -29.09
CA ALA A 19 -9.19 13.84 -28.31
C ALA A 19 -7.71 14.22 -28.09
N ALA A 20 -7.45 15.40 -27.51
CA ALA A 20 -6.22 15.72 -26.78
C ALA A 20 -6.33 17.17 -26.27
N ASP A 21 -7.05 17.38 -25.17
CA ASP A 21 -6.67 18.49 -24.32
C ASP A 21 -5.30 18.13 -23.71
N LYS A 22 -4.23 18.66 -24.32
CA LYS A 22 -2.87 18.62 -23.77
C LYS A 22 -2.72 19.66 -22.65
N SER A 23 -3.77 19.99 -21.91
CA SER A 23 -3.62 20.71 -20.66
C SER A 23 -2.84 19.82 -19.71
N MET A 24 -1.54 20.05 -19.70
CA MET A 24 -0.61 19.36 -18.83
C MET A 24 -1.15 19.45 -17.41
N LYS A 25 -1.17 18.28 -16.75
CA LYS A 25 -1.29 18.14 -15.29
C LYS A 25 -0.57 19.33 -14.66
N LYS A 26 -1.28 20.16 -13.90
CA LYS A 26 -0.67 21.31 -13.20
C LYS A 26 0.39 20.75 -12.24
N VAL A 27 1.64 20.70 -12.67
CA VAL A 27 2.79 20.42 -11.81
C VAL A 27 2.95 21.63 -10.91
N LYS A 28 2.28 21.62 -9.76
CA LYS A 28 2.51 22.63 -8.72
C LYS A 28 3.75 22.21 -7.97
N ARG A 29 4.92 22.71 -8.40
CA ARG A 29 6.16 22.56 -7.64
C ARG A 29 5.97 23.23 -6.28
N VAL A 30 5.93 22.44 -5.22
CA VAL A 30 6.03 22.96 -3.86
C VAL A 30 7.48 23.39 -3.68
N PRO A 31 7.77 24.63 -3.25
CA PRO A 31 9.14 25.06 -3.00
C PRO A 31 9.78 24.13 -1.97
N ALA A 32 11.01 23.69 -2.23
CA ALA A 32 11.78 22.91 -1.28
C ALA A 32 11.82 23.66 0.07
N VAL A 33 11.39 22.99 1.14
CA VAL A 33 11.67 23.45 2.50
C VAL A 33 13.19 23.32 2.67
N GLY A 34 13.82 24.36 3.21
CA GLY A 34 15.29 24.56 3.22
C GLY A 34 16.13 23.40 3.79
N PRO A 35 17.47 23.52 3.72
CA PRO A 35 18.39 22.40 3.84
C PRO A 35 18.19 21.59 5.13
N SER A 36 18.28 20.28 4.95
CA SER A 36 18.35 19.25 5.97
C SER A 36 19.27 19.66 7.12
N TYR A 37 18.80 19.41 8.36
CA TYR A 37 19.61 19.56 9.57
C TYR A 37 20.86 18.67 9.46
N ALA A 38 22.00 19.26 9.09
CA ALA A 38 23.31 18.63 9.06
C ALA A 38 23.96 18.62 10.46
N GLY A 39 23.21 18.18 11.47
CA GLY A 39 23.75 17.95 12.81
C GLY A 39 24.06 16.46 12.97
N ALA A 40 25.33 16.10 13.11
CA ALA A 40 25.70 14.76 13.57
C ALA A 40 25.04 14.53 14.94
N VAL A 41 24.07 13.61 15.02
CA VAL A 41 23.54 13.15 16.30
C VAL A 41 24.65 12.39 17.01
N ASN A 42 25.23 13.03 18.02
CA ASN A 42 26.23 12.42 18.88
C ASN A 42 25.53 11.32 19.70
N ALA A 43 25.64 10.06 19.25
CA ALA A 43 24.96 8.91 19.85
C ALA A 43 25.34 8.67 21.33
N ALA A 44 26.39 9.32 21.83
CA ALA A 44 26.83 9.25 23.22
C ALA A 44 26.06 10.18 24.19
N ALA A 45 25.13 11.01 23.72
CA ALA A 45 24.38 11.97 24.56
C ALA A 45 22.87 11.71 24.61
N VAL A 46 22.39 10.53 24.22
CA VAL A 46 21.02 10.11 24.56
C VAL A 46 21.02 9.62 26.01
N GLY A 47 21.20 10.54 26.95
CA GLY A 47 20.70 10.31 28.30
C GLY A 47 19.25 9.91 28.14
N LYS A 48 18.86 8.76 28.70
CA LYS A 48 17.47 8.29 28.72
C LYS A 48 16.60 9.51 29.03
N ASN A 49 15.79 9.95 28.06
CA ASN A 49 14.92 11.10 28.24
C ASN A 49 13.98 10.78 29.40
N ALA A 50 14.33 11.21 30.62
CA ALA A 50 13.49 11.04 31.81
C ALA A 50 12.14 11.75 31.63
N GLN A 51 12.06 12.68 30.67
CA GLN A 51 10.84 13.35 30.28
C GLN A 51 9.95 12.56 29.30
N ALA A 52 10.46 11.52 28.62
CA ALA A 52 9.63 10.62 27.82
C ALA A 52 8.78 9.70 28.71
N ALA A 53 9.27 9.37 29.91
CA ALA A 53 8.53 8.58 30.89
C ALA A 53 7.42 9.37 31.62
N ALA A 54 7.50 10.70 31.67
CA ALA A 54 6.61 11.54 32.47
C ALA A 54 5.36 12.07 31.74
N ARG A 55 5.23 11.86 30.42
CA ARG A 55 4.07 12.32 29.61
C ARG A 55 3.21 11.19 29.06
N VAL A 56 3.46 9.95 29.45
CA VAL A 56 2.55 8.85 29.15
C VAL A 56 1.50 8.85 30.26
N GLY A 57 0.38 9.57 30.08
CA GLY A 57 -0.85 9.21 30.79
C GLY A 57 -1.11 7.71 30.58
N PRO A 58 -1.78 6.98 31.50
CA PRO A 58 -1.78 5.52 31.53
C PRO A 58 -2.08 4.96 30.14
N GLY A 59 -1.01 4.56 29.43
CA GLY A 59 -1.11 4.10 28.06
C GLY A 59 -1.87 2.81 28.09
N LEU A 60 -2.79 2.62 27.13
CA LEU A 60 -3.43 1.33 26.97
C LEU A 60 -2.45 0.40 26.25
N VAL A 61 -2.06 -0.69 26.91
CA VAL A 61 -1.27 -1.74 26.27
C VAL A 61 -2.13 -2.37 25.18
N LEU A 62 -1.76 -2.11 23.92
CA LEU A 62 -2.44 -2.66 22.77
C LEU A 62 -2.01 -4.10 22.51
N MET A 63 -0.73 -4.40 22.77
CA MET A 63 -0.12 -5.67 22.41
C MET A 63 1.29 -5.82 23.04
N GLU A 64 1.63 -7.03 23.48
CA GLU A 64 2.99 -7.42 23.89
C GLU A 64 3.67 -8.29 22.82
N THR A 65 4.99 -8.20 22.69
CA THR A 65 5.76 -9.06 21.77
C THR A 65 7.23 -9.05 22.14
N THR A 66 7.97 -10.07 21.73
CA THR A 66 9.43 -10.14 21.80
C THR A 66 10.13 -9.66 20.53
N TYR A 67 9.38 -9.32 19.48
CA TYR A 67 9.91 -8.86 18.19
C TYR A 67 9.82 -7.34 18.03
N ASP A 68 10.96 -6.69 17.81
CA ASP A 68 10.99 -5.25 17.59
C ASP A 68 10.33 -4.89 16.27
N PHE A 69 9.44 -3.90 16.35
CA PHE A 69 8.70 -3.44 15.18
C PHE A 69 9.64 -2.67 14.24
N MET A 70 9.81 -3.18 13.02
CA MET A 70 10.68 -2.58 12.00
C MET A 70 9.83 -1.92 10.90
N THR A 71 10.25 -0.73 10.46
CA THR A 71 9.82 -0.12 9.21
C THR A 71 10.93 -0.26 8.18
N ASN A 72 10.59 -0.37 6.90
CA ASN A 72 11.56 -0.40 5.81
C ASN A 72 11.68 1.00 5.23
N ASN A 73 10.58 1.55 4.74
CA ASN A 73 10.56 2.94 4.29
C ASN A 73 9.27 3.69 4.68
N SER A 74 8.11 3.05 4.52
CA SER A 74 6.84 3.66 4.92
C SER A 74 6.09 2.80 5.92
N MET A 75 5.14 3.43 6.60
CA MET A 75 4.30 2.76 7.56
C MET A 75 2.99 2.29 6.97
N GLY A 76 2.63 1.05 7.30
CA GLY A 76 1.34 0.45 7.03
C GLY A 76 0.23 0.93 7.96
N ARG A 77 -1.01 0.59 7.61
CA ARG A 77 -2.16 0.81 8.51
C ARG A 77 -2.22 -0.33 9.52
N HIS A 78 -1.92 -0.04 10.78
CA HIS A 78 -1.88 -1.04 11.85
C HIS A 78 -3.01 -0.92 12.87
N VAL A 79 -3.80 0.14 12.79
CA VAL A 79 -4.92 0.39 13.69
C VAL A 79 -6.15 0.71 12.85
N HIS A 80 -7.27 0.10 13.19
CA HIS A 80 -8.58 0.44 12.63
C HIS A 80 -9.53 0.79 13.77
N ASN A 81 -10.15 1.96 13.67
CA ASN A 81 -11.20 2.42 14.59
C ASN A 81 -12.54 2.33 13.86
N TYR A 82 -13.46 1.55 14.41
CA TYR A 82 -14.79 1.33 13.82
C TYR A 82 -15.77 2.48 14.05
N GLY A 83 -15.40 3.47 14.86
CA GLY A 83 -16.24 4.62 15.21
C GLY A 83 -17.23 4.38 16.35
N ASP A 84 -17.50 3.11 16.69
CA ASP A 84 -18.36 2.71 17.81
C ASP A 84 -17.60 2.55 19.16
N GLY A 85 -16.30 2.78 19.16
CA GLY A 85 -15.41 2.61 20.32
C GLY A 85 -14.66 1.28 20.34
N SER A 86 -14.96 0.36 19.42
CA SER A 86 -14.13 -0.82 19.19
C SER A 86 -12.92 -0.49 18.30
N ILE A 87 -11.82 -1.21 18.51
CA ILE A 87 -10.53 -0.97 17.85
C ILE A 87 -9.87 -2.31 17.52
N SER A 88 -9.37 -2.42 16.30
CA SER A 88 -8.51 -3.51 15.86
C SER A 88 -7.07 -3.03 15.69
N VAL A 89 -6.12 -3.88 16.05
CA VAL A 89 -4.69 -3.62 15.93
C VAL A 89 -4.00 -4.83 15.29
N VAL A 90 -3.15 -4.58 14.31
CA VAL A 90 -2.23 -5.58 13.74
C VAL A 90 -0.79 -5.09 13.83
N ARG A 91 0.16 -6.00 14.03
CA ARG A 91 1.59 -5.69 13.91
C ARG A 91 2.39 -6.93 13.63
N THR A 92 3.58 -6.74 13.06
CA THR A 92 4.58 -7.82 13.07
C THR A 92 5.01 -8.07 14.50
N GLY A 93 4.94 -9.33 14.92
CA GLY A 93 5.22 -9.77 16.28
C GLY A 93 5.73 -11.20 16.33
N SER A 94 5.99 -11.65 17.55
CA SER A 94 6.38 -12.99 17.99
C SER A 94 6.19 -13.08 19.50
N GLU A 95 5.80 -14.25 19.99
CA GLU A 95 5.81 -14.66 21.40
C GLU A 95 7.04 -15.52 21.74
N GLY A 96 7.75 -16.02 20.72
CA GLY A 96 8.96 -16.81 20.88
C GLY A 96 10.16 -16.05 21.44
N ALA A 97 11.21 -16.78 21.79
CA ALA A 97 12.41 -16.20 22.41
C ALA A 97 13.10 -15.16 21.51
N ILE A 98 13.62 -14.11 22.15
CA ILE A 98 14.40 -13.05 21.50
C ILE A 98 15.54 -13.66 20.69
N GLY A 99 15.67 -13.25 19.42
CA GLY A 99 16.71 -13.67 18.49
C GLY A 99 16.35 -14.84 17.57
N THR A 100 15.34 -15.65 17.90
CA THR A 100 14.90 -16.77 17.05
C THR A 100 13.52 -16.57 16.46
N TRP A 101 12.56 -16.02 17.22
CA TRP A 101 11.20 -15.68 16.79
C TRP A 101 10.59 -16.70 15.82
N PRO A 102 10.50 -17.99 16.20
CA PRO A 102 10.05 -19.07 15.30
C PRO A 102 8.62 -18.84 14.76
N ASP A 103 7.82 -18.13 15.52
CA ASP A 103 6.43 -17.77 15.27
C ASP A 103 6.26 -16.35 14.71
N ARG A 104 7.34 -15.70 14.25
CA ARG A 104 7.26 -14.34 13.69
C ARG A 104 6.19 -14.24 12.60
N GLY A 105 5.26 -13.31 12.76
CA GLY A 105 4.18 -13.08 11.79
C GLY A 105 3.37 -11.83 12.11
N SER A 106 2.17 -11.71 11.54
CA SER A 106 1.20 -10.68 11.89
C SER A 106 0.40 -11.15 13.09
N PHE A 107 0.47 -10.39 14.15
CA PHE A 107 -0.27 -10.60 15.38
C PHE A 107 -1.43 -9.61 15.41
N PHE A 108 -2.58 -10.06 15.89
CA PHE A 108 -3.81 -9.28 15.91
C PHE A 108 -4.34 -9.15 17.34
N SER A 109 -4.78 -7.95 17.70
CA SER A 109 -5.53 -7.69 18.93
C SER A 109 -6.80 -6.92 18.61
N PHE A 110 -7.85 -7.21 19.37
CA PHE A 110 -9.13 -6.52 19.27
C PHE A 110 -9.58 -6.04 20.64
N ARG A 111 -10.20 -4.86 20.65
CA ARG A 111 -10.89 -4.30 21.79
C ARG A 111 -12.32 -4.02 21.40
N ASP A 112 -13.26 -4.63 22.11
CA ASP A 112 -14.67 -4.29 22.00
C ASP A 112 -15.02 -3.04 22.83
N ILE A 113 -16.23 -2.51 22.63
CA ILE A 113 -16.74 -1.30 23.29
C ILE A 113 -16.66 -1.46 24.81
N GLY A 114 -15.85 -0.61 25.45
CA GLY A 114 -15.68 -0.62 26.91
C GLY A 114 -14.84 -1.78 27.47
N ALA A 115 -14.34 -2.68 26.62
CA ALA A 115 -13.48 -3.79 27.01
C ALA A 115 -11.99 -3.39 27.06
N ASN A 116 -11.13 -4.31 27.53
CA ASN A 116 -9.69 -4.24 27.30
C ASN A 116 -9.34 -4.93 25.97
N PHE A 117 -8.11 -4.76 25.49
CA PHE A 117 -7.60 -5.54 24.36
C PHE A 117 -7.50 -7.02 24.74
N SER A 118 -7.81 -7.90 23.79
CA SER A 118 -7.58 -9.33 23.91
C SER A 118 -6.06 -9.62 23.93
N LEU A 119 -5.61 -10.29 25.00
CA LEU A 119 -4.29 -10.91 25.16
C LEU A 119 -4.54 -12.38 25.56
N PRO A 120 -3.83 -13.40 25.06
CA PRO A 120 -2.71 -13.41 24.11
C PRO A 120 -3.15 -13.55 22.65
N LEU A 121 -2.20 -13.33 21.76
CA LEU A 121 -2.43 -12.95 20.38
C LEU A 121 -2.13 -14.15 19.50
N SER A 122 -3.08 -14.58 18.68
CA SER A 122 -2.77 -15.58 17.66
C SER A 122 -2.05 -14.90 16.49
N LYS A 123 -0.98 -15.55 16.00
CA LYS A 123 -0.47 -15.27 14.66
C LYS A 123 -1.60 -15.50 13.66
N VAL A 124 -1.87 -14.50 12.83
CA VAL A 124 -2.98 -14.48 11.87
C VAL A 124 -2.68 -15.39 10.69
N GLU A 125 -1.54 -15.18 10.04
CA GLU A 125 -1.20 -15.96 8.87
C GLU A 125 -0.56 -17.32 9.22
N THR A 126 -0.72 -18.29 8.32
CA THR A 126 -0.07 -19.61 8.45
C THR A 126 1.45 -19.52 8.22
N ASN A 127 1.89 -18.67 7.30
CA ASN A 127 3.30 -18.52 6.95
C ASN A 127 4.08 -17.65 7.95
N ARG A 128 5.41 -17.65 7.92
CA ARG A 128 6.27 -16.84 8.82
C ARG A 128 6.70 -15.53 8.15
N VAL A 129 5.73 -14.75 7.67
CA VAL A 129 5.98 -13.60 6.77
C VAL A 129 5.83 -12.24 7.44
N GLY A 130 4.78 -12.03 8.24
CA GLY A 130 4.50 -10.77 8.91
C GLY A 130 4.17 -9.61 7.97
N TRP A 131 4.43 -8.39 8.44
CA TRP A 131 4.10 -7.13 7.75
C TRP A 131 2.59 -6.88 7.57
N GLY A 132 1.80 -7.38 8.53
CA GLY A 132 0.35 -7.27 8.50
C GLY A 132 -0.13 -5.83 8.37
N ASN A 133 -0.88 -5.55 7.31
CA ASN A 133 -1.60 -4.30 7.10
C ASN A 133 -3.09 -4.56 7.23
N LEU A 134 -3.80 -3.68 7.94
CA LEU A 134 -5.19 -3.87 8.35
C LEU A 134 -6.14 -2.93 7.61
N SER A 135 -7.27 -3.50 7.18
CA SER A 135 -8.50 -2.80 6.87
C SER A 135 -9.68 -3.53 7.51
N ALA A 136 -10.89 -2.97 7.40
CA ALA A 136 -12.12 -3.66 7.78
C ALA A 136 -13.17 -3.53 6.68
N LEU A 137 -14.05 -4.53 6.59
CA LEU A 137 -15.26 -4.49 5.78
C LEU A 137 -16.37 -3.72 6.51
N THR A 138 -17.42 -3.34 5.78
CA THR A 138 -18.59 -2.63 6.30
C THR A 138 -19.35 -3.44 7.36
N THR A 139 -19.32 -4.76 7.26
CA THR A 139 -19.88 -5.70 8.23
C THR A 139 -18.98 -5.92 9.47
N GLY A 140 -17.78 -5.32 9.48
CA GLY A 140 -16.87 -5.26 10.62
C GLY A 140 -15.78 -6.32 10.64
N GLU A 141 -15.77 -7.27 9.69
CA GLU A 141 -14.69 -8.24 9.56
C GLU A 141 -13.37 -7.54 9.27
N ASN A 142 -12.32 -7.96 9.96
CA ASN A 142 -10.98 -7.48 9.73
C ASN A 142 -10.40 -8.14 8.48
N VAL A 143 -9.63 -7.37 7.71
CA VAL A 143 -8.85 -7.88 6.59
C VAL A 143 -7.39 -7.53 6.82
N ILE A 144 -6.54 -8.54 6.92
CA ILE A 144 -5.10 -8.40 7.11
C ILE A 144 -4.37 -8.97 5.91
N VAL A 145 -3.56 -8.15 5.25
CA VAL A 145 -2.65 -8.61 4.20
C VAL A 145 -1.23 -8.68 4.74
N ALA A 146 -0.54 -9.78 4.45
CA ALA A 146 0.83 -10.04 4.88
C ALA A 146 1.78 -10.22 3.67
N HIS A 147 3.08 -10.16 3.95
CA HIS A 147 4.15 -10.36 2.95
C HIS A 147 4.15 -11.75 2.30
N GLY A 148 4.98 -11.93 1.26
CA GLY A 148 5.36 -13.26 0.75
C GLY A 148 4.21 -13.98 0.05
N GLY A 149 3.89 -13.52 -1.17
CA GLY A 149 2.80 -14.07 -1.99
C GLY A 149 1.44 -13.40 -1.80
N LEU A 150 1.37 -12.32 -1.01
CA LEU A 150 0.13 -11.67 -0.55
C LEU A 150 -0.84 -12.65 0.08
N GLN A 151 -0.53 -13.02 1.32
CA GLN A 151 -1.50 -13.74 2.12
C GLN A 151 -2.56 -12.76 2.63
N VAL A 152 -3.75 -12.84 2.06
CA VAL A 152 -4.93 -12.09 2.50
C VAL A 152 -5.68 -12.94 3.51
N ASN A 153 -5.90 -12.36 4.68
CA ASN A 153 -6.58 -12.99 5.80
C ASN A 153 -7.84 -12.22 6.12
N VAL A 154 -8.99 -12.90 6.16
CA VAL A 154 -10.29 -12.29 6.48
C VAL A 154 -10.82 -12.96 7.74
N ASP A 155 -11.14 -12.14 8.74
CA ASP A 155 -11.73 -12.57 10.01
C ASP A 155 -13.15 -13.09 9.77
N ALA A 156 -13.53 -14.15 10.47
CA ALA A 156 -14.87 -14.73 10.30
C ALA A 156 -15.97 -13.78 10.80
N LEU A 157 -15.66 -12.99 11.83
CA LEU A 157 -16.52 -11.96 12.41
C LEU A 157 -15.64 -10.86 13.02
N LYS A 158 -16.18 -9.66 13.20
CA LYS A 158 -15.49 -8.53 13.83
C LYS A 158 -14.78 -8.93 15.13
N GLY A 159 -13.44 -8.96 15.10
CA GLY A 159 -12.61 -9.15 16.28
C GLY A 159 -12.57 -10.58 16.81
N PHE A 160 -13.07 -11.56 16.06
CA PHE A 160 -13.17 -12.94 16.51
C PHE A 160 -11.83 -13.67 16.47
N GLY A 161 -10.95 -13.28 15.54
CA GLY A 161 -9.61 -13.84 15.42
C GLY A 161 -9.59 -15.24 14.80
N ILE A 162 -10.64 -15.61 14.06
CA ILE A 162 -10.71 -16.85 13.28
C ILE A 162 -10.61 -16.47 11.81
N TRP A 163 -9.50 -16.83 11.19
CA TRP A 163 -9.13 -16.30 9.88
C TRP A 163 -9.33 -17.33 8.78
N THR A 164 -9.90 -16.88 7.67
CA THR A 164 -9.63 -17.49 6.37
C THR A 164 -8.31 -16.94 5.84
N SER A 165 -7.53 -17.75 5.12
CA SER A 165 -6.27 -17.32 4.52
C SER A 165 -6.20 -17.76 3.08
N ASN A 166 -5.97 -16.81 2.17
CA ASN A 166 -5.75 -17.10 0.76
C ASN A 166 -4.46 -16.41 0.30
N ILE A 167 -3.64 -17.14 -0.45
CA ILE A 167 -2.50 -16.55 -1.17
C ILE A 167 -3.05 -16.14 -2.53
N THR A 168 -3.05 -14.83 -2.82
CA THR A 168 -3.71 -14.28 -4.01
C THR A 168 -2.83 -14.41 -5.27
N GLY A 169 -1.95 -15.42 -5.29
CA GLY A 169 -0.86 -15.59 -6.24
C GLY A 169 -1.34 -15.84 -7.67
N ASN A 170 -1.28 -14.81 -8.49
CA ASN A 170 -0.58 -14.82 -9.78
C ASN A 170 -0.37 -13.37 -10.19
N PHE A 171 0.75 -12.79 -9.76
CA PHE A 171 1.27 -11.59 -10.43
C PHE A 171 1.50 -11.95 -11.90
N PRO A 172 1.27 -11.03 -12.84
CA PRO A 172 1.44 -11.28 -14.28
C PRO A 172 2.80 -11.88 -14.70
N THR A 173 3.77 -11.91 -13.77
CA THR A 173 5.19 -12.23 -13.96
C THR A 173 5.69 -13.36 -13.04
N GLY A 174 4.84 -13.98 -12.19
CA GLY A 174 5.23 -15.13 -11.35
C GLY A 174 6.18 -14.82 -10.18
N SER A 175 6.15 -13.60 -9.64
CA SER A 175 7.03 -13.15 -8.55
C SER A 175 6.32 -12.98 -7.20
N ASP A 176 7.12 -12.89 -6.13
CA ASP A 176 6.63 -12.64 -4.78
C ASP A 176 6.44 -11.14 -4.52
N PRO A 177 5.19 -10.65 -4.43
CA PRO A 177 4.89 -9.29 -3.98
C PRO A 177 5.29 -9.07 -2.52
N THR A 178 5.76 -7.85 -2.23
CA THR A 178 6.22 -7.43 -0.91
C THR A 178 5.62 -6.09 -0.51
N TRP A 179 5.65 -5.84 0.81
CA TRP A 179 5.27 -4.61 1.49
C TRP A 179 3.84 -4.11 1.20
N PRO A 180 2.82 -4.96 1.32
CA PRO A 180 1.48 -4.57 0.95
C PRO A 180 0.93 -3.42 1.79
N ARG A 181 0.04 -2.63 1.19
CA ARG A 181 -0.91 -1.75 1.86
C ARG A 181 -2.30 -2.16 1.43
N ILE A 182 -3.27 -2.11 2.34
CA ILE A 182 -4.67 -2.44 2.06
C ILE A 182 -5.62 -1.36 2.56
N VAL A 183 -6.69 -1.16 1.81
CA VAL A 183 -7.85 -0.36 2.23
C VAL A 183 -9.12 -0.91 1.59
N ALA A 184 -10.22 -0.89 2.34
CA ALA A 184 -11.57 -1.10 1.81
C ALA A 184 -12.20 0.26 1.48
N ASP A 185 -12.99 0.34 0.41
CA ASP A 185 -13.61 1.60 -0.05
C ASP A 185 -14.94 1.93 0.63
N GLY A 186 -15.48 1.02 1.43
CA GLY A 186 -16.79 1.16 2.09
C GLY A 186 -17.95 0.56 1.30
N ALA A 187 -17.68 -0.06 0.15
CA ALA A 187 -18.59 -0.97 -0.56
C ALA A 187 -18.07 -2.42 -0.53
N ASP A 188 -17.20 -2.73 0.45
CA ASP A 188 -16.47 -4.00 0.60
C ASP A 188 -15.56 -4.36 -0.60
N VAL A 189 -15.21 -3.39 -1.46
CA VAL A 189 -14.14 -3.58 -2.44
C VAL A 189 -12.80 -3.36 -1.74
N LEU A 190 -11.92 -4.34 -1.88
CA LEU A 190 -10.59 -4.30 -1.32
C LEU A 190 -9.60 -3.78 -2.36
N HIS A 191 -8.74 -2.88 -1.92
CA HIS A 191 -7.71 -2.24 -2.70
C HIS A 191 -6.36 -2.50 -2.05
N ILE A 192 -5.40 -2.96 -2.83
CA ILE A 192 -4.03 -3.14 -2.37
C ILE A 192 -3.04 -2.45 -3.28
N VAL A 193 -1.95 -1.99 -2.69
CA VAL A 193 -0.73 -1.61 -3.42
C VAL A 193 0.45 -2.34 -2.81
N VAL A 194 1.34 -2.84 -3.66
CA VAL A 194 2.50 -3.65 -3.28
C VAL A 194 3.71 -3.28 -4.11
N THR A 195 4.89 -3.65 -3.66
CA THR A 195 6.09 -3.65 -4.50
C THR A 195 6.22 -5.02 -5.12
N HIS A 196 6.49 -5.02 -6.41
CA HIS A 196 6.89 -6.22 -7.13
C HIS A 196 8.42 -6.36 -7.09
N SER A 197 8.93 -7.54 -6.68
CA SER A 197 10.35 -7.75 -6.37
C SER A 197 11.19 -8.47 -7.44
N THR A 198 10.59 -9.04 -8.50
CA THR A 198 11.45 -9.65 -9.52
C THR A 198 12.17 -8.57 -10.28
N PHE A 199 13.48 -8.79 -10.36
CA PHE A 199 14.30 -8.54 -11.53
C PHE A 199 13.57 -9.13 -12.73
N VAL A 200 12.61 -8.38 -13.27
CA VAL A 200 12.18 -8.59 -14.65
C VAL A 200 13.47 -8.55 -15.47
N PRO A 201 13.69 -9.40 -16.49
CA PRO A 201 14.93 -9.42 -17.29
C PRO A 201 15.08 -8.17 -18.18
N PHE A 202 14.99 -7.01 -17.54
CA PHE A 202 15.03 -5.66 -18.06
C PHE A 202 16.04 -4.93 -17.17
N THR A 203 17.31 -5.11 -17.50
CA THR A 203 18.53 -4.71 -16.76
C THR A 203 18.69 -3.21 -16.50
N ASP A 204 17.68 -2.40 -16.84
CA ASP A 204 17.82 -0.95 -17.01
C ASP A 204 16.76 -0.17 -16.20
N VAL A 205 15.85 -0.87 -15.52
CA VAL A 205 14.79 -0.27 -14.70
C VAL A 205 14.92 -0.83 -13.30
N GLY A 206 15.08 0.04 -12.30
CA GLY A 206 15.13 -0.36 -10.89
C GLY A 206 14.01 -1.35 -10.53
N SER A 207 14.33 -2.30 -9.66
CA SER A 207 13.63 -3.57 -9.46
C SER A 207 12.31 -3.48 -8.66
N GLN A 208 11.70 -2.30 -8.48
CA GLN A 208 10.69 -2.05 -7.45
C GLN A 208 9.58 -1.08 -7.92
N ILE A 209 8.58 -1.59 -8.65
CA ILE A 209 7.42 -0.78 -9.14
C ILE A 209 6.17 -1.05 -8.27
N PRO A 210 5.41 -0.01 -7.86
CA PRO A 210 4.11 -0.18 -7.23
C PRO A 210 3.10 -0.85 -8.17
N VAL A 211 2.54 -1.97 -7.73
CA VAL A 211 1.45 -2.69 -8.40
C VAL A 211 0.19 -2.53 -7.59
N TYR A 212 -0.91 -2.21 -8.27
CA TYR A 212 -2.23 -2.14 -7.66
C TYR A 212 -3.00 -3.43 -7.89
N GLY A 213 -3.74 -3.86 -6.87
CA GLY A 213 -4.67 -4.96 -6.92
C GLY A 213 -6.04 -4.55 -6.41
N ARG A 214 -7.09 -5.12 -7.01
CA ARG A 214 -8.48 -4.96 -6.59
C ARG A 214 -9.18 -6.30 -6.40
N SER A 215 -9.98 -6.42 -5.35
CA SER A 215 -10.95 -7.51 -5.19
C SER A 215 -12.34 -6.95 -4.95
N THR A 216 -13.32 -7.40 -5.72
CA THR A 216 -14.75 -7.06 -5.57
C THR A 216 -15.56 -8.14 -4.85
N ASP A 217 -14.89 -9.18 -4.35
CA ASP A 217 -15.50 -10.36 -3.73
C ASP A 217 -14.85 -10.68 -2.37
N LYS A 218 -14.55 -9.62 -1.60
CA LYS A 218 -14.01 -9.70 -0.23
C LYS A 218 -12.68 -10.45 -0.13
N GLY A 219 -11.86 -10.41 -1.17
CA GLY A 219 -10.50 -10.93 -1.20
C GLY A 219 -10.36 -12.33 -1.78
N ILE A 220 -11.41 -12.89 -2.40
CA ILE A 220 -11.37 -14.22 -3.01
C ILE A 220 -10.63 -14.18 -4.35
N THR A 221 -10.98 -13.25 -5.24
CA THR A 221 -10.33 -13.03 -6.55
C THR A 221 -9.76 -11.62 -6.66
N TRP A 222 -8.69 -11.49 -7.44
CA TRP A 222 -7.94 -10.24 -7.55
C TRP A 222 -7.58 -9.89 -8.99
N GLU A 223 -7.76 -8.61 -9.32
CA GLU A 223 -7.34 -8.01 -10.59
C GLU A 223 -6.13 -7.10 -10.33
N PHE A 224 -4.99 -7.41 -10.94
CA PHE A 224 -3.75 -6.65 -10.77
C PHE A 224 -3.39 -5.81 -12.00
N ARG A 225 -2.80 -4.64 -11.78
CA ARG A 225 -2.27 -3.76 -12.83
C ARG A 225 -1.18 -2.81 -12.31
N PHE A 226 -0.37 -2.29 -13.22
CA PHE A 226 0.54 -1.20 -12.93
C PHE A 226 -0.20 0.15 -12.96
N LEU A 227 0.06 1.05 -12.02
CA LEU A 227 -0.62 2.35 -11.93
C LEU A 227 0.07 3.47 -12.71
N PHE A 228 1.40 3.43 -12.80
CA PHE A 228 2.20 4.53 -13.35
C PHE A 228 2.75 4.19 -14.74
N GLN A 229 1.87 3.64 -15.60
CA GLN A 229 2.19 3.38 -17.00
C GLN A 229 2.04 4.65 -17.86
N PRO A 230 2.77 4.76 -18.98
CA PRO A 230 2.64 5.90 -19.88
C PRO A 230 1.31 5.86 -20.62
N PRO A 231 0.81 7.02 -21.08
CA PRO A 231 -0.40 7.08 -21.89
C PRO A 231 -0.30 6.19 -23.14
N GLY A 232 -1.29 5.31 -23.35
CA GLY A 232 -1.34 4.39 -24.49
C GLY A 232 -0.68 3.04 -24.27
N ALA A 233 -0.12 2.77 -23.08
CA ALA A 233 0.37 1.46 -22.68
C ALA A 233 -0.78 0.44 -22.57
N ALA A 234 -0.64 -0.71 -23.22
CA ALA A 234 -1.47 -1.89 -23.01
C ALA A 234 -1.21 -2.52 -21.63
N PRO A 235 -2.13 -3.37 -21.12
CA PRO A 235 -1.87 -4.18 -19.94
C PRO A 235 -0.59 -5.02 -20.12
N GLY A 236 0.43 -4.77 -19.29
CA GLY A 236 1.75 -5.40 -19.41
C GLY A 236 2.84 -4.53 -20.06
N ASP A 237 2.48 -3.39 -20.67
CA ASP A 237 3.45 -2.48 -21.27
C ASP A 237 4.29 -1.72 -20.23
N ARG A 238 5.53 -1.39 -20.60
CA ARG A 238 6.54 -0.74 -19.77
C ARG A 238 6.05 0.65 -19.29
N PRO A 239 6.32 1.05 -18.02
CA PRO A 239 6.40 2.46 -17.65
C PRO A 239 7.35 3.21 -18.61
N ASP A 240 7.02 4.42 -19.11
CA ASP A 240 7.93 5.16 -20.00
C ASP A 240 9.11 5.69 -19.16
N THR A 241 10.22 4.96 -19.21
CA THR A 241 11.47 5.32 -18.53
C THR A 241 12.34 6.25 -19.39
N THR A 242 11.93 6.56 -20.62
CA THR A 242 12.74 7.23 -21.65
C THR A 242 12.65 8.75 -21.56
N ASN A 243 11.59 9.30 -20.93
CA ASN A 243 11.34 10.74 -20.80
C ASN A 243 11.35 11.27 -19.35
N GLY A 244 11.87 10.51 -18.39
CA GLY A 244 11.87 10.95 -16.98
C GLY A 244 10.60 10.62 -16.19
N LEU A 245 9.58 10.02 -16.82
CA LEU A 245 8.28 9.77 -16.21
C LEU A 245 8.25 8.55 -15.28
N TRP A 246 9.21 7.63 -15.42
CA TRP A 246 9.50 6.61 -14.42
C TRP A 246 10.98 6.21 -14.53
N ILE A 247 11.89 7.00 -13.95
CA ILE A 247 13.29 6.59 -13.85
C ILE A 247 13.48 5.85 -12.53
N GLY A 248 13.26 4.54 -12.54
CA GLY A 248 14.00 3.52 -11.78
C GLY A 248 14.47 3.75 -10.34
N GLY A 249 13.90 4.70 -9.59
CA GLY A 249 14.42 5.17 -8.30
C GLY A 249 13.35 5.37 -7.25
N GLY A 250 12.23 4.65 -7.33
CA GLY A 250 11.36 4.49 -6.17
C GLY A 250 12.03 3.53 -5.20
N ASP A 251 12.23 3.93 -3.94
CA ASP A 251 12.58 2.97 -2.90
C ASP A 251 11.47 1.91 -2.80
N ALA A 252 11.88 0.69 -2.52
CA ALA A 252 11.07 -0.33 -1.91
C ALA A 252 10.18 0.29 -0.83
N ASP A 253 8.92 -0.13 -0.76
CA ASP A 253 8.03 0.27 0.34
C ASP A 253 7.77 1.80 0.41
N ALA A 254 7.83 2.55 -0.70
CA ALA A 254 7.64 4.00 -0.76
C ALA A 254 6.27 4.43 -1.34
N TYR A 255 5.16 3.95 -0.78
CA TYR A 255 3.81 4.31 -1.26
C TYR A 255 2.75 4.24 -0.16
N SER A 256 1.62 4.87 -0.45
CA SER A 256 0.42 4.81 0.39
C SER A 256 -0.84 4.69 -0.46
N ILE A 257 -1.88 4.12 0.13
CA ILE A 257 -3.20 3.97 -0.49
C ILE A 257 -4.28 4.44 0.48
N ALA A 258 -5.28 5.12 -0.07
CA ALA A 258 -6.51 5.48 0.61
C ALA A 258 -7.70 5.25 -0.32
N ALA A 259 -8.84 4.89 0.27
CA ALA A 259 -10.10 4.79 -0.45
C ALA A 259 -11.24 5.35 0.40
N PHE A 260 -12.24 5.90 -0.28
CA PHE A 260 -13.47 6.40 0.34
C PHE A 260 -14.60 6.43 -0.69
N GLY A 261 -15.69 5.72 -0.40
CA GLY A 261 -16.81 5.60 -1.32
C GLY A 261 -16.36 4.88 -2.58
N ASN A 262 -16.40 5.55 -3.72
CA ASN A 262 -15.91 4.99 -4.98
C ASN A 262 -14.55 5.50 -5.45
N LYS A 263 -13.88 6.28 -4.60
CA LYS A 263 -12.61 6.92 -4.91
C LYS A 263 -11.46 6.15 -4.28
N VAL A 264 -10.39 5.96 -5.05
CA VAL A 264 -9.15 5.36 -4.60
C VAL A 264 -7.99 6.27 -5.00
N GLY A 265 -7.12 6.58 -4.06
CA GLY A 265 -5.90 7.36 -4.30
C GLY A 265 -4.68 6.53 -3.94
N VAL A 266 -3.68 6.51 -4.81
CA VAL A 266 -2.37 5.92 -4.55
C VAL A 266 -1.31 6.98 -4.77
N ALA A 267 -0.46 7.17 -3.76
CA ALA A 267 0.71 8.01 -3.84
C ALA A 267 1.97 7.15 -3.79
N ALA A 268 2.94 7.44 -4.67
CA ALA A 268 4.27 6.85 -4.66
C ALA A 268 5.32 7.95 -4.56
N PHE A 269 6.36 7.69 -3.79
CA PHE A 269 7.38 8.66 -3.40
C PHE A 269 8.74 8.22 -3.95
N ALA A 270 9.41 9.10 -4.70
CA ALA A 270 10.75 8.83 -5.21
C ALA A 270 11.79 8.89 -4.08
N SER A 271 12.81 8.03 -4.15
CA SER A 271 13.93 8.07 -3.20
C SER A 271 15.18 8.73 -3.78
N TYR A 272 16.12 9.00 -2.88
CA TYR A 272 17.30 9.83 -3.15
C TYR A 272 18.42 9.10 -3.88
N ASP A 273 18.35 7.77 -4.04
CA ASP A 273 19.51 7.01 -4.48
C ASP A 273 19.68 7.04 -6.01
N ALA A 274 20.90 7.34 -6.45
CA ALA A 274 21.38 7.49 -7.84
C ALA A 274 21.14 8.82 -8.61
N GLY A 275 21.15 9.97 -7.93
CA GLY A 275 21.31 11.28 -8.59
C GLY A 275 20.02 11.95 -9.05
N PHE A 276 18.91 11.65 -8.37
CA PHE A 276 17.59 12.21 -8.64
C PHE A 276 17.24 13.36 -7.70
N ASN A 277 16.43 14.30 -8.19
CA ASN A 277 15.82 15.31 -7.33
C ASN A 277 14.68 14.65 -6.54
N SER A 278 14.88 14.40 -5.26
CA SER A 278 14.00 13.73 -4.29
C SER A 278 12.67 14.44 -3.96
N ASN A 279 12.09 15.18 -4.92
CA ASN A 279 10.95 16.08 -4.69
C ASN A 279 9.70 15.70 -5.50
N GLU A 280 9.67 14.52 -6.11
CA GLU A 280 8.56 14.11 -6.97
C GLU A 280 7.65 13.11 -6.25
N ILE A 281 6.37 13.50 -6.16
CA ILE A 281 5.28 12.66 -5.70
C ILE A 281 4.50 12.25 -6.94
N MET A 282 4.40 10.95 -7.19
CA MET A 282 3.47 10.42 -8.18
C MET A 282 2.15 10.14 -7.49
N PHE A 283 1.05 10.56 -8.12
CA PHE A 283 -0.29 10.33 -7.63
C PHE A 283 -1.16 9.76 -8.75
N ALA A 284 -1.86 8.68 -8.45
CA ALA A 284 -2.89 8.10 -9.29
C ALA A 284 -4.22 8.15 -8.53
N GLU A 285 -5.27 8.61 -9.19
CA GLU A 285 -6.63 8.59 -8.66
C GLU A 285 -7.53 7.74 -9.54
N SER A 286 -8.41 6.98 -8.90
CA SER A 286 -9.57 6.35 -9.51
C SER A 286 -10.84 6.95 -8.91
N SER A 287 -11.86 7.15 -9.76
CA SER A 287 -13.21 7.55 -9.36
C SER A 287 -14.26 6.45 -9.55
N ASP A 288 -13.83 5.21 -9.78
CA ASP A 288 -14.68 4.07 -10.14
C ASP A 288 -14.19 2.75 -9.51
N ASN A 289 -13.86 2.80 -8.21
CA ASN A 289 -13.39 1.66 -7.42
C ASN A 289 -12.16 1.00 -8.04
N GLY A 290 -11.23 1.79 -8.59
CA GLY A 290 -9.99 1.33 -9.20
C GLY A 290 -10.15 0.62 -10.55
N ALA A 291 -11.29 0.77 -11.23
CA ALA A 291 -11.48 0.22 -12.58
C ALA A 291 -10.69 1.02 -13.63
N THR A 292 -10.60 2.34 -13.46
CA THR A 292 -9.80 3.26 -14.28
C THR A 292 -9.01 4.23 -13.41
N TRP A 293 -7.93 4.81 -13.95
CA TRP A 293 -6.98 5.65 -13.22
C TRP A 293 -6.54 6.86 -14.06
N THR A 294 -6.26 7.98 -13.41
CA THR A 294 -5.74 9.24 -14.01
C THR A 294 -4.50 9.77 -13.31
#